data_AF-A0A938VAP8-F1
#
_entry.id   AF-A0A938VAP8-F1
#
_cell.length_a   1.000
_cell.length_b   1.000
_cell.length_c   1.000
_cell.angle_alpha   90.00
_cell.angle_beta   90.00
_cell.angle_gamma   90.00
#
_symmetry.space_group_name_H-M   'P 1'
#
loop_
_entity.id
_entity.type
_entity.pdbx_description
1 polymer ?
#
loop_
_entity_poly.entity_id
_entity_poly.type
_entity_poly.pdbx_seq_one_letter_code
_entity_poly.pdbx_strand_id
1 'polypeptide(L)'
;MLVLSRKIDQSIVIDGSIRITVLEVSGDRVKLGIVAPREVSVLRQELHDEIVAENLRAAQTVDGAIVADALRAGTAGVRRVD
;
A
#
# COMPACT_ATOMS: atom_id res chain seq x y z
N MET A 1 11.19 11.21 -12.94
CA MET A 1 9.82 11.58 -13.34
C MET A 1 9.73 11.50 -14.86
N LEU A 2 8.77 10.74 -15.42
CA LEU A 2 8.48 10.68 -16.85
C LEU A 2 7.18 11.47 -17.11
N VAL A 3 7.18 12.35 -18.12
CA VAL A 3 6.02 13.21 -18.42
C VAL A 3 5.42 12.82 -19.76
N LEU A 4 4.12 12.53 -19.78
CA LEU A 4 3.37 12.14 -20.97
C LEU A 4 2.07 12.96 -21.04
N SER A 5 1.82 13.61 -22.18
CA SER A 5 0.56 14.30 -22.43
C SER A 5 -0.41 13.36 -23.14
N ARG A 6 -1.61 13.16 -22.57
CA ARG A 6 -2.69 12.32 -23.12
C ARG A 6 -3.97 13.14 -23.30
N LYS A 7 -4.73 12.83 -24.35
CA LYS A 7 -6.09 13.35 -24.55
C LYS A 7 -7.10 12.47 -23.79
N ILE A 8 -8.35 12.95 -23.70
CA ILE A 8 -9.49 12.16 -23.21
C ILE A 8 -9.57 10.84 -23.99
N ASP A 9 -9.93 9.76 -23.28
CA ASP A 9 -9.99 8.37 -23.75
C ASP A 9 -8.66 7.73 -24.14
N GLN A 10 -7.55 8.47 -24.05
CA GLN A 10 -6.23 7.87 -24.22
C GLN A 10 -5.74 7.23 -22.93
N SER A 11 -4.97 6.15 -23.09
CA SER A 11 -4.43 5.38 -21.97
C SER A 11 -2.91 5.23 -22.03
N ILE A 12 -2.34 5.01 -20.85
CA ILE A 12 -0.94 4.72 -20.58
C ILE A 12 -0.91 3.31 -19.99
N VAL A 13 0.00 2.47 -20.45
CA VAL A 13 0.19 1.12 -19.93
C VAL A 13 1.54 1.06 -19.23
N ILE A 14 1.56 0.58 -17.99
CA ILE A 14 2.75 0.36 -17.18
C ILE A 14 2.88 -1.14 -16.96
N ASP A 15 4.04 -1.69 -17.31
CA ASP A 15 4.38 -3.11 -17.11
C ASP A 15 3.36 -4.12 -17.69
N GLY A 16 2.63 -3.71 -18.73
CA GLY A 16 1.60 -4.53 -19.39
C GLY A 16 0.35 -4.85 -18.55
N SER A 17 0.41 -4.67 -17.23
CA SER A 17 -0.61 -5.08 -16.26
C SER A 17 -1.43 -3.90 -15.73
N ILE A 18 -0.84 -2.70 -15.69
CA ILE A 18 -1.49 -1.49 -15.17
C ILE A 18 -1.86 -0.59 -16.34
N ARG A 19 -3.13 -0.19 -16.42
CA ARG A 19 -3.65 0.76 -17.42
C ARG A 19 -4.24 1.97 -16.75
N ILE A 20 -3.73 3.15 -17.09
CA ILE A 20 -4.24 4.45 -16.66
C ILE A 20 -4.93 5.10 -17.85
N THR A 21 -6.20 5.47 -17.72
CA THR A 21 -7.00 6.09 -18.78
C THR A 21 -7.48 7.46 -18.33
N VAL A 22 -7.35 8.46 -19.20
CA VAL A 22 -7.90 9.79 -18.93
C VAL A 22 -9.38 9.77 -19.30
N LEU A 23 -10.27 9.79 -18.31
CA LEU A 23 -11.72 9.71 -18.53
C LEU A 23 -12.32 11.08 -18.83
N GLU A 24 -11.87 12.12 -18.13
CA GLU A 24 -12.41 13.47 -18.27
C GLU A 24 -11.37 14.48 -17.78
N VAL A 25 -11.35 15.65 -18.42
CA VAL A 25 -10.58 16.80 -17.98
C VAL A 25 -11.54 17.96 -17.79
N SER A 26 -11.67 18.43 -16.55
CA SER A 26 -12.56 19.51 -16.15
C SER A 26 -11.74 20.58 -15.44
N GLY A 27 -11.29 21.58 -16.21
CA GLY A 27 -10.45 22.67 -15.71
C GLY A 27 -9.13 22.18 -15.13
N ASP A 28 -9.00 22.28 -13.81
CA ASP A 28 -7.86 21.85 -13.00
C ASP A 28 -7.95 20.38 -12.54
N ARG A 29 -9.12 19.75 -12.67
CA ARG A 29 -9.36 18.36 -12.22
C ARG A 29 -9.35 17.39 -13.39
N VAL A 30 -8.73 16.24 -13.16
CA VAL A 30 -8.69 15.14 -14.13
C VAL A 30 -9.27 13.88 -13.49
N LYS A 31 -10.21 13.24 -14.17
CA LYS A 31 -10.69 11.91 -13.80
C LYS A 31 -9.80 10.87 -14.46
N LEU A 32 -9.14 10.04 -13.64
CA LEU A 32 -8.29 8.95 -14.10
C LEU A 32 -8.96 7.62 -13.77
N GLY A 33 -9.12 6.78 -14.79
CA GLY A 33 -9.48 5.38 -14.62
C GLY A 33 -8.21 4.54 -14.49
N ILE A 34 -8.05 3.80 -13.40
CA ILE A 34 -6.89 2.94 -13.17
C ILE A 34 -7.38 1.50 -13.13
N VAL A 35 -6.83 0.66 -14.01
CA VAL A 35 -7.04 -0.78 -14.02
C VAL A 35 -5.71 -1.43 -13.68
N ALA A 36 -5.69 -2.23 -12.63
CA ALA A 36 -4.52 -2.95 -12.18
C ALA A 36 -4.94 -4.35 -11.67
N PRO A 37 -4.06 -5.34 -11.70
CA PRO A 37 -4.31 -6.65 -11.11
C PRO A 37 -4.46 -6.56 -9.58
N ARG A 38 -5.07 -7.57 -8.96
CA ARG A 38 -5.40 -7.57 -7.52
C ARG A 38 -4.18 -7.54 -6.60
N GLU A 39 -3.03 -7.99 -7.09
CA GLU A 39 -1.75 -7.93 -6.38
C GLU A 39 -1.18 -6.52 -6.25
N VAL A 40 -1.64 -5.58 -7.08
CA VAL A 40 -1.16 -4.19 -7.09
C VAL A 40 -2.15 -3.28 -6.35
N SER A 41 -1.72 -2.76 -5.21
CA SER A 41 -2.50 -1.77 -4.44
C SER A 41 -2.50 -0.41 -5.13
N VAL A 42 -3.69 0.13 -5.41
CA VAL A 42 -3.88 1.48 -5.96
C VAL A 42 -4.43 2.37 -4.84
N LEU A 43 -3.61 3.31 -4.39
CA LEU A 43 -3.94 4.24 -3.31
C LEU A 43 -3.78 5.68 -3.80
N ARG A 44 -4.53 6.59 -3.17
CA ARG A 44 -4.27 8.03 -3.32
C ARG A 44 -3.00 8.38 -2.54
N GLN A 45 -2.21 9.31 -3.06
CA GLN A 45 -0.90 9.66 -2.50
C GLN A 45 -1.01 10.02 -1.02
N GLU A 46 -1.98 10.84 -0.66
CA GLU A 46 -2.18 11.29 0.72
C GLU A 46 -2.47 10.14 1.69
N LEU A 47 -3.18 9.10 1.24
CA LEU A 47 -3.48 7.93 2.06
C LEU A 47 -2.28 6.98 2.17
N HIS A 48 -1.49 6.85 1.10
CA HIS A 48 -0.26 6.06 1.13
C HIS A 48 0.70 6.61 2.19
N ASP A 49 0.92 7.93 2.19
CA ASP A 49 1.88 8.57 3.09
C ASP A 49 1.45 8.46 4.57
N GLU A 50 0.15 8.55 4.84
CA GLU A 50 -0.42 8.34 6.18
C GLU A 50 -0.24 6.89 6.67
N ILE A 51 -0.55 5.90 5.82
CA ILE A 51 -0.39 4.47 6.16
C ILE A 51 1.09 4.13 6.42
N VAL A 52 2.00 4.63 5.59
CA VAL A 52 3.44 4.39 5.78
C VAL A 52 3.94 5.03 7.06
N ALA A 53 3.51 6.26 7.37
CA ALA A 53 3.88 6.94 8.61
C ALA A 53 3.36 6.19 9.84
N GLU A 54 2.12 5.71 9.82
CA GLU A 54 1.53 4.98 10.94
C GLU A 54 2.18 3.61 11.13
N ASN A 55 2.46 2.87 10.05
CA ASN A 55 3.20 1.62 10.13
C ASN A 55 4.60 1.82 10.72
N LEU A 56 5.28 2.92 10.38
CA LEU A 56 6.58 3.24 10.95
C LEU A 56 6.49 3.53 12.45
N ARG A 57 5.45 4.25 12.89
CA ARG A 57 5.20 4.50 14.33
C ARG A 57 4.86 3.21 15.07
N ALA A 58 4.01 2.37 14.52
CA ALA A 58 3.64 1.08 15.11
C ALA A 58 4.84 0.13 15.22
N ALA A 59 5.77 0.16 14.25
CA ALA A 59 7.02 -0.60 14.33
C ALA A 59 7.96 -0.07 15.42
N GLN A 60 7.88 1.21 15.78
CA GLN A 60 8.70 1.84 16.82
C GLN A 60 8.14 1.67 18.23
N THR A 61 6.83 1.47 18.38
CA THR A 61 6.18 1.30 19.69
C THR A 61 6.30 -0.12 20.25
N VAL A 62 6.88 -1.04 19.50
CA VAL A 62 7.27 -2.35 20.04
C VAL A 62 8.56 -2.19 20.84
N ASP A 63 8.43 -1.78 22.09
CA ASP A 63 9.54 -1.82 23.06
C ASP A 63 10.06 -3.26 23.15
N GLY A 64 11.35 -3.48 22.90
CA GLY A 64 11.95 -4.83 22.94
C GLY A 64 11.71 -5.59 24.26
N ALA A 65 11.36 -4.87 25.33
CA ALA A 65 10.97 -5.43 26.63
C ALA A 65 9.64 -6.22 26.60
N ILE A 66 8.61 -5.76 25.89
CA ILE A 66 7.31 -6.46 25.80
C ILE A 66 7.38 -7.70 24.92
N VAL A 67 8.21 -7.69 23.87
CA VAL A 67 8.44 -8.87 23.03
C VAL A 67 9.16 -9.98 23.79
N ALA A 68 10.12 -9.61 24.64
CA ALA A 68 10.87 -10.55 25.47
C ALA A 68 9.98 -11.24 26.52
N ASP A 69 9.01 -10.53 27.11
CA ASP A 69 8.09 -11.10 28.09
C ASP A 69 7.02 -11.99 27.43
N ALA A 70 6.51 -11.61 26.25
CA ALA A 70 5.54 -12.41 25.51
C ALA A 70 6.13 -13.75 25.01
N LEU A 71 7.40 -13.77 24.57
CA LEU A 71 8.09 -14.98 24.16
C LEU A 71 8.40 -15.93 25.34
N ARG A 72 8.64 -15.38 26.54
CA ARG A 72 8.82 -16.17 27.77
C ARG A 72 7.51 -16.81 28.25
N ALA A 73 6.38 -16.11 28.11
CA ALA A 73 5.07 -16.62 28.49
C ALA A 73 4.57 -17.76 27.57
N GLY A 74 4.97 -17.78 26.29
CA GLY A 74 4.51 -18.77 25.30
C GLY A 74 5.19 -20.15 25.35
N THR A 75 6.28 -20.33 26.11
CA THR A 75 7.06 -21.59 26.12
C THR A 75 6.79 -22.52 27.30
N ALA A 76 5.99 -22.12 28.29
CA ALA A 76 5.72 -22.91 29.50
C ALA A 76 4.60 -23.97 29.36
N GLY A 77 4.03 -24.17 28.16
CA GLY A 77 2.81 -24.97 27.95
C GLY A 77 2.94 -26.30 27.19
N VAL A 78 4.10 -26.65 26.61
CA VAL A 78 4.24 -27.92 25.88
C VAL A 78 4.54 -29.05 26.86
N ARG A 79 3.50 -29.54 27.55
CA ARG A 79 3.54 -30.86 28.19
C ARG A 79 3.76 -31.90 27.10
N ARG A 80 4.95 -32.51 27.12
CA ARG A 80 5.22 -33.79 26.46
C ARG A 80 4.25 -34.80 27.07
N VAL A 81 3.29 -35.26 26.28
CA VAL A 81 2.43 -36.41 26.60
C VAL A 81 3.18 -37.63 26.07
N ASP A 82 3.64 -38.47 26.99
CA ASP A 82 4.20 -39.80 26.73
C ASP A 82 3.09 -40.77 26.25
#